data_AF-A0A7J0DWE9-F1
#
_entry.id   AF-A0A7J0DWE9-F1
#
_cell.length_a   1.000
_cell.length_b   1.000
_cell.length_c   1.000
_cell.angle_alpha   90.00
_cell.angle_beta   90.00
_cell.angle_gamma   90.00
#
_symmetry.space_group_name_H-M   'P 1'
#
loop_
_entity.id
_entity.type
_entity.pdbx_description
1 polymer ?
#
loop_
_entity_poly.entity_id
_entity_poly.type
_entity_poly.pdbx_seq_one_letter_code
_entity_poly.pdbx_strand_id
1 'polypeptide(L)'
;MPMINELYPIHQPSDVAVTNLKMMSERKKRVRKVEGQPSKNLMAERRRRKRLNDRLSMLRSIVPKISKMDRTSILGDTVDYMKDLLERINNFARGN
;
A
#
# COMPACT_ATOMS: atom_id res chain seq x y z
N MET A 1 -21.04 21.12 -21.71
CA MET A 1 -19.72 21.42 -22.33
C MET A 1 -18.86 22.21 -21.35
N PRO A 2 -17.52 22.11 -21.42
CA PRO A 2 -16.64 22.03 -20.24
C PRO A 2 -15.60 23.17 -20.12
N MET A 3 -14.79 23.10 -19.04
CA MET A 3 -13.49 23.77 -18.76
C MET A 3 -13.59 25.26 -18.37
N ILE A 4 -12.79 25.85 -17.48
CA ILE A 4 -11.32 25.85 -17.42
C ILE A 4 -10.84 26.19 -15.98
N ASN A 5 -9.67 25.63 -15.69
CA ASN A 5 -8.79 25.65 -14.53
C ASN A 5 -8.26 27.07 -14.12
N GLU A 6 -7.56 27.12 -12.96
CA GLU A 6 -6.65 28.19 -12.45
C GLU A 6 -7.29 29.19 -11.45
N LEU A 7 -6.79 29.42 -10.24
CA LEU A 7 -5.40 29.71 -9.89
C LEU A 7 -5.16 29.50 -8.37
N TYR A 8 -4.04 28.88 -8.02
CA TYR A 8 -3.49 28.83 -6.65
C TYR A 8 -3.25 30.25 -6.08
N PRO A 9 -3.40 30.51 -4.77
CA PRO A 9 -2.80 31.69 -4.17
C PRO A 9 -1.28 31.52 -4.04
N ILE A 10 -0.57 32.25 -4.89
CA ILE A 10 0.87 32.51 -4.84
C ILE A 10 1.18 33.24 -3.51
N HIS A 11 2.17 32.73 -2.76
CA HIS A 11 2.79 33.43 -1.63
C HIS A 11 3.41 34.77 -2.09
N GLN A 12 3.51 35.77 -1.21
CA GLN A 12 4.73 36.59 -0.93
C GLN A 12 4.54 37.52 0.30
N PRO A 13 5.63 37.95 0.99
CA PRO A 13 5.70 38.10 2.46
C PRO A 13 5.90 39.54 2.98
N SER A 14 5.65 39.79 4.28
CA SER A 14 6.47 40.70 5.14
C SER A 14 5.96 40.78 6.60
N ASP A 15 6.88 40.46 7.51
CA ASP A 15 7.13 41.08 8.82
C ASP A 15 6.10 41.03 9.97
N VAL A 16 6.05 39.87 10.62
CA VAL A 16 6.00 39.81 12.10
C VAL A 16 7.04 38.81 12.61
N ALA A 17 8.31 39.17 12.47
CA ALA A 17 9.35 38.58 13.29
C ALA A 17 9.17 39.11 14.72
N VAL A 18 8.74 38.23 15.64
CA VAL A 18 9.13 38.12 17.05
C VAL A 18 8.04 37.34 17.78
N THR A 19 8.48 36.34 18.54
CA THR A 19 7.71 35.38 19.35
C THR A 19 7.16 34.16 18.62
N ASN A 20 8.05 33.21 18.33
CA ASN A 20 7.93 31.87 18.91
C ASN A 20 9.26 31.12 18.82
N LEU A 21 10.26 31.63 19.56
CA LEU A 21 11.47 30.90 19.98
C LEU A 21 11.13 29.71 20.93
N LYS A 22 9.87 29.27 21.02
CA LYS A 22 9.42 28.26 21.99
C LYS A 22 8.85 27.00 21.36
N MET A 23 9.37 26.55 20.22
CA MET A 23 9.23 25.15 19.78
C MET A 23 10.54 24.53 19.29
N MET A 24 11.69 25.10 19.71
CA MET A 24 13.01 24.46 19.64
C MET A 24 13.58 24.23 21.04
N SER A 25 12.83 23.52 21.87
CA SER A 25 13.33 22.67 22.95
C SER A 25 12.09 21.98 23.50
N GLU A 26 11.91 20.68 23.28
CA GLU A 26 12.52 19.74 24.19
C GLU A 26 13.01 18.49 23.46
N ARG A 27 14.34 18.37 23.53
CA ARG A 27 15.07 17.13 23.75
C ARG A 27 14.63 16.00 22.82
N LYS A 28 15.50 15.74 21.85
CA LYS A 28 15.84 14.40 21.35
C LYS A 28 16.21 13.52 22.56
N LYS A 29 15.22 13.15 23.39
CA LYS A 29 15.28 12.04 24.32
C LYS A 29 15.45 10.86 23.39
N ARG A 30 16.70 10.50 23.12
CA ARG A 30 17.05 9.13 22.77
C ARG A 30 16.46 8.33 23.93
N VAL A 31 15.20 7.94 23.81
CA VAL A 31 14.62 6.88 24.64
C VAL A 31 15.65 5.79 24.49
N ARG A 32 16.42 5.55 25.56
CA ARG A 32 17.39 4.47 25.58
C ARG A 32 16.56 3.26 25.19
N LYS A 33 16.81 2.78 23.98
CA LYS A 33 16.08 1.65 23.41
C LYS A 33 16.37 0.54 24.41
N VAL A 34 15.37 0.13 25.18
CA VAL A 34 15.53 -0.98 26.13
C VAL A 34 16.05 -2.14 25.29
N GLU A 35 17.21 -2.68 25.65
CA GLU A 35 17.79 -3.81 24.92
C GLU A 35 16.72 -4.90 24.79
N GLY A 36 16.47 -5.34 23.55
CA GLY A 36 15.42 -6.31 23.24
C GLY A 36 14.10 -5.75 22.71
N GLN A 37 13.79 -4.44 22.82
CA GLN A 37 12.57 -3.90 22.20
C GLN A 37 12.72 -3.67 20.68
N PRO A 38 11.86 -4.28 19.85
CA PRO A 38 11.87 -4.07 18.41
C PRO A 38 11.57 -2.60 18.07
N SER A 39 12.29 -2.04 17.10
CA SER A 39 12.06 -0.66 16.68
C SER A 39 10.67 -0.47 16.08
N LYS A 40 10.13 0.77 16.15
CA LYS A 40 8.87 1.13 15.49
C LYS A 40 8.90 0.76 13.99
N ASN A 41 10.01 1.01 13.30
CA ASN A 41 10.21 0.64 11.89
C ASN A 41 10.14 -0.88 11.67
N LEU A 42 10.73 -1.67 12.57
CA LEU A 42 10.66 -3.14 12.50
C LEU A 42 9.21 -3.64 12.66
N MET A 43 8.45 -3.06 13.59
CA MET A 43 7.03 -3.41 13.75
C MET A 43 6.18 -2.98 12.56
N ALA A 44 6.45 -1.80 11.99
CA ALA A 44 5.79 -1.33 10.78
C ALA A 44 6.02 -2.31 9.60
N GLU A 45 7.27 -2.74 9.39
CA GLU A 45 7.59 -3.68 8.31
C GLU A 45 7.00 -5.08 8.56
N ARG A 46 6.96 -5.56 9.81
CA ARG A 46 6.26 -6.81 10.15
C ARG A 46 4.78 -6.74 9.80
N ARG A 47 4.10 -5.63 10.12
CA ARG A 47 2.68 -5.41 9.77
C ARG A 47 2.48 -5.35 8.26
N ARG A 48 3.36 -4.66 7.53
CA ARG A 48 3.34 -4.62 6.06
C ARG A 48 3.42 -6.04 5.47
N ARG A 49 4.40 -6.84 5.91
CA ARG A 49 4.56 -8.23 5.46
C ARG A 49 3.36 -9.11 5.82
N LYS A 50 2.79 -8.95 7.01
CA LYS A 50 1.58 -9.67 7.41
C LYS A 50 0.42 -9.38 6.45
N ARG A 51 0.11 -8.11 6.19
CA ARG A 51 -0.97 -7.72 5.25
C ARG A 51 -0.77 -8.29 3.85
N LEU A 52 0.47 -8.31 3.35
CA LEU A 52 0.79 -8.89 2.05
C LEU A 52 0.51 -10.41 2.03
N ASN A 53 0.95 -11.12 3.07
CA ASN A 53 0.72 -12.56 3.20
C ASN A 53 -0.76 -12.91 3.37
N ASP A 54 -1.51 -12.12 4.14
CA ASP A 54 -2.96 -12.30 4.34
C ASP A 54 -3.69 -12.19 2.99
N ARG A 55 -3.35 -11.18 2.18
CA ARG A 55 -3.90 -10.99 0.82
C ARG A 55 -3.53 -12.13 -0.13
N LEU A 56 -2.28 -12.61 -0.08
CA LEU A 56 -1.84 -13.77 -0.85
C LEU A 56 -2.62 -15.03 -0.45
N SER A 57 -2.84 -15.27 0.85
CA SER A 57 -3.62 -16.41 1.33
C SER A 57 -5.07 -16.34 0.87
N MET A 58 -5.68 -15.15 0.90
CA MET A 58 -7.03 -14.93 0.38
C MET A 58 -7.09 -15.19 -1.13
N LEU A 59 -6.11 -14.71 -1.89
CA LEU A 59 -6.04 -14.98 -3.34
C LEU A 59 -6.00 -16.48 -3.63
N ARG A 60 -5.25 -17.25 -2.85
CA ARG A 60 -5.22 -18.71 -3.01
C ARG A 60 -6.55 -19.40 -2.73
N SER A 61 -7.33 -18.88 -1.77
CA SER A 61 -8.62 -19.47 -1.42
C SER A 61 -9.67 -19.34 -2.54
N ILE A 62 -9.51 -18.35 -3.43
CA ILE A 62 -10.46 -18.10 -4.53
C ILE A 62 -10.03 -18.72 -5.87
N VAL A 63 -8.75 -19.09 -6.01
CA VAL A 63 -8.22 -19.68 -7.25
C VAL A 63 -8.33 -21.21 -7.16
N PRO A 64 -9.06 -21.87 -8.07
CA PRO A 64 -9.38 -23.30 -7.95
C PRO A 64 -8.21 -24.24 -8.25
N LYS A 65 -7.15 -23.77 -8.92
CA LYS A 65 -5.97 -24.56 -9.29
C LYS A 65 -4.71 -23.86 -8.83
N ILE A 66 -4.19 -24.24 -7.66
CA ILE A 66 -2.89 -23.77 -7.18
C ILE A 66 -1.87 -24.90 -7.37
N SER A 67 -0.90 -24.67 -8.25
CA SER A 67 0.16 -25.62 -8.62
C SER A 67 1.22 -25.73 -7.52
N LYS A 68 1.61 -24.59 -6.92
CA LYS A 68 2.59 -24.53 -5.83
C LYS A 68 2.26 -23.45 -4.81
N MET A 69 2.85 -23.59 -3.62
CA MET A 69 2.63 -22.72 -2.46
C MET A 69 3.48 -21.43 -2.50
N ASP A 70 4.43 -21.31 -3.42
CA ASP A 70 5.30 -20.14 -3.52
C ASP A 70 4.58 -18.98 -4.21
N ARG A 71 5.05 -17.76 -3.89
CA ARG A 71 4.39 -16.51 -4.33
C ARG A 71 4.30 -16.38 -5.85
N THR A 72 5.33 -16.84 -6.56
CA THR A 72 5.40 -16.70 -8.02
C THR A 72 4.37 -17.61 -8.68
N SER A 73 4.31 -18.87 -8.27
CA SER A 73 3.30 -19.81 -8.76
C SER A 73 1.88 -19.35 -8.43
N ILE A 74 1.61 -18.87 -7.22
CA ILE A 74 0.27 -18.35 -6.85
C ILE A 74 -0.18 -17.24 -7.81
N LEU A 75 0.71 -16.30 -8.13
CA LEU A 75 0.39 -15.20 -9.04
C LEU A 75 0.23 -15.69 -10.48
N GLY A 76 1.08 -16.62 -10.94
CA GLY A 76 0.96 -17.24 -12.26
C GLY A 76 -0.38 -17.95 -12.44
N ASP A 77 -0.71 -18.84 -11.51
CA ASP A 77 -1.97 -19.59 -11.50
C ASP A 77 -3.19 -18.66 -11.47
N THR A 78 -3.10 -17.53 -10.75
CA THR A 78 -4.16 -16.50 -10.71
C THR A 78 -4.36 -15.86 -12.08
N VAL A 79 -3.27 -15.50 -12.76
CA VAL A 79 -3.34 -14.87 -14.09
C VAL A 79 -3.96 -15.82 -15.10
N ASP A 80 -3.59 -17.10 -15.06
CA ASP A 80 -4.14 -18.10 -15.97
C ASP A 80 -5.62 -18.36 -15.68
N TYR A 81 -6.02 -18.42 -14.41
CA TYR A 81 -7.43 -18.50 -14.05
C TYR A 81 -8.25 -17.30 -14.56
N MET A 82 -7.71 -16.08 -14.53
CA MET A 82 -8.40 -14.92 -15.10
C MET A 82 -8.58 -15.03 -16.62
N LYS A 83 -7.57 -15.53 -17.35
CA LYS A 83 -7.69 -15.77 -18.80
C LYS A 83 -8.76 -16.81 -19.10
N ASP A 84 -8.77 -17.93 -18.37
CA ASP A 84 -9.78 -18.98 -18.51
C ASP A 84 -11.20 -18.42 -18.29
N LEU A 85 -11.39 -17.56 -17.28
CA LEU A 85 -12.69 -16.94 -17.02
C LEU A 85 -13.12 -16.01 -18.17
N LEU A 86 -12.21 -15.21 -18.71
CA LEU A 86 -12.50 -14.33 -19.85
C LEU A 86 -12.86 -15.13 -21.10
N GLU A 87 -12.15 -16.23 -21.37
CA GLU A 87 -12.45 -17.12 -22.49
C GLU A 87 -13.84 -17.75 -22.34
N ARG A 88 -14.19 -18.24 -21.14
CA ARG A 88 -15.53 -18.78 -20.85
C ARG A 88 -16.61 -17.75 -21.11
N ILE A 89 -16.47 -16.53 -20.58
CA ILE A 89 -17.44 -15.44 -20.79
C ILE A 89 -17.59 -15.15 -22.29
N ASN A 90 -16.48 -15.12 -23.02
CA ASN A 90 -16.50 -14.86 -24.45
C ASN A 90 -17.20 -15.97 -25.25
N ASN A 91 -16.93 -17.23 -24.89
CA ASN A 91 -17.60 -18.37 -25.50
C ASN A 91 -19.11 -18.37 -25.19
N PHE A 92 -19.51 -18.00 -23.97
CA PHE A 92 -20.92 -17.80 -23.63
C PHE A 92 -21.56 -16.65 -24.43
N ALA A 93 -20.83 -15.55 -24.66
CA ALA A 93 -21.32 -14.41 -25.42
C ALA A 93 -21.43 -14.67 -26.93
N ARG A 94 -20.60 -15.58 -27.48
CA ARG A 94 -20.59 -15.96 -28.90
C ARG A 94 -21.47 -17.16 -29.23
N GLY A 95 -22.07 -17.81 -28.23
CA GLY A 95 -22.69 -19.13 -28.39
C GLY A 95 -23.95 -19.36 -27.54
N ASN A 96 -24.85 -18.37 -27.51
CA ASN A 96 -26.30 -18.59 -27.62
C ASN A 96 -26.78 -17.90 -28.90
#